data_AF-A0A920N6M2-F1
#
_entry.id   AF-A0A920N6M2-F1
#
_cell.length_a   1.000
_cell.length_b   1.000
_cell.length_c   1.000
_cell.angle_alpha   90.00
_cell.angle_beta   90.00
_cell.angle_gamma   90.00
#
_symmetry.space_group_name_H-M   'P 1'
#
loop_
_entity.id
_entity.type
_entity.pdbx_description
1 polymer ?
#
loop_
_entity_poly.entity_id
_entity_poly.type
_entity_poly.pdbx_seq_one_letter_code
_entity_poly.pdbx_strand_id
1 'polypeptide(L)'
;MGLPAETDQLCVEVGERAHAYLGIPWNSTVLLRRCGLARHYKHGKRRAAGLIDNPDKAYLDHLCRRGYVVIAPEHFVSGHRIPAKGPYETGAFYKRHPKWTAVGKFTYEHSIAIDVLKNPLTGFDDKRIGALGHSLGGHGTFFLAAYDDRIKASACNCGASFFRHNPSVVAWSRDHWYVYFKPIREGLLKGEMPPIDFHEIIALIAPRAFLDLSGLNDGHGPTQRQRLLMLMKIMEVYELEGAAKNFGFYVHGPRTLRRARVP
;
A
#
# COMPACT_ATOMS: atom_id res chain seq x y z
N MET A 1 19.86 10.03 15.82
CA MET A 1 19.10 9.93 14.55
C MET A 1 19.66 10.97 13.61
N GLY A 2 20.10 10.62 12.41
CA GLY A 2 20.27 11.64 11.36
C GLY A 2 18.89 12.15 10.97
N LEU A 3 18.71 13.46 10.85
CA LEU A 3 17.43 14.05 10.41
C LEU A 3 16.98 13.37 9.10
N PRO A 4 15.67 13.11 8.87
CA PRO A 4 15.21 12.68 7.57
C PRO A 4 15.61 13.73 6.55
N ALA A 5 16.53 13.39 5.65
CA ALA A 5 16.93 14.27 4.58
C ALA A 5 15.82 14.26 3.52
N GLU A 6 15.38 15.44 3.08
CA GLU A 6 14.58 15.54 1.87
C GLU A 6 15.52 15.39 0.69
N THR A 7 15.65 14.18 0.13
CA THR A 7 16.52 13.96 -1.03
C THR A 7 15.91 13.02 -2.08
N ASP A 8 16.29 13.36 -3.32
CA ASP A 8 16.16 12.70 -4.61
C ASP A 8 14.80 12.75 -5.34
N GLN A 9 14.82 13.49 -6.45
CA GLN A 9 13.81 13.46 -7.50
C GLN A 9 13.97 12.17 -8.32
N LEU A 10 13.13 11.18 -8.03
CA LEU A 10 13.09 9.89 -8.72
C LEU A 10 12.59 10.10 -10.16
N CYS A 11 13.35 9.68 -11.18
CA CYS A 11 12.84 9.66 -12.55
C CYS A 11 11.81 8.54 -12.68
N VAL A 12 10.52 8.88 -12.79
CA VAL A 12 9.45 7.87 -12.83
C VAL A 12 8.84 7.67 -14.22
N GLU A 13 8.92 8.69 -15.07
CA GLU A 13 8.68 8.63 -16.52
C GLU A 13 9.38 9.81 -17.18
N VAL A 14 9.44 9.81 -18.51
CA VAL A 14 9.99 10.95 -19.26
C VAL A 14 9.23 12.22 -18.88
N GLY A 15 9.95 13.20 -18.33
CA GLY A 15 9.39 14.48 -17.91
C GLY A 15 8.65 14.48 -16.57
N GLU A 16 8.67 13.38 -15.79
CA GLU A 16 8.07 13.34 -14.45
C GLU A 16 9.08 12.91 -13.39
N ARG A 17 9.07 13.63 -12.26
CA ARG A 17 9.89 13.33 -11.08
C ARG A 17 9.02 13.08 -9.87
N ALA A 18 9.26 11.99 -9.16
CA ALA A 18 8.62 11.70 -7.87
C ALA A 18 9.51 12.12 -6.70
N HIS A 19 8.87 12.42 -5.57
CA HIS A 19 9.53 12.82 -4.34
C HIS A 19 9.35 11.76 -3.27
N ALA A 20 10.37 11.58 -2.42
CA ALA A 20 10.33 10.67 -1.28
C ALA A 20 11.03 11.30 -0.06
N TYR A 21 10.76 10.75 1.13
CA TYR A 21 11.70 10.87 2.25
C TYR A 21 12.52 9.59 2.36
N LEU A 22 13.79 9.72 2.68
CA LEU A 22 14.69 8.62 2.99
C LEU A 22 15.20 8.78 4.43
N GLY A 23 15.01 7.74 5.23
CA GLY A 23 15.61 7.63 6.56
C GLY A 23 16.67 6.54 6.55
N ILE A 24 17.87 6.89 7.00
CA ILE A 24 19.02 5.98 7.13
C ILE A 24 19.42 5.92 8.61
N PRO A 25 19.35 4.75 9.27
CA PRO A 25 19.81 4.56 10.63
C PRO A 25 21.35 4.47 10.69
N TRP A 26 21.92 4.62 11.88
CA TRP A 26 23.38 4.50 12.07
C TRP A 26 23.88 3.05 11.94
N ASN A 27 23.01 2.05 12.19
CA ASN A 27 23.23 0.61 11.97
C ASN A 27 22.07 0.07 11.10
N SER A 28 22.36 -0.58 9.98
CA SER A 28 21.38 -0.72 8.87
C SER A 28 20.94 -2.15 8.57
N THR A 29 19.63 -2.33 8.36
CA THR A 29 18.96 -3.36 7.54
C THR A 29 17.93 -2.62 6.66
N VAL A 30 17.49 -3.15 5.51
CA VAL A 30 16.60 -2.39 4.60
C VAL A 30 15.12 -2.71 4.80
N LEU A 31 14.24 -1.71 4.68
CA LEU A 31 12.79 -1.92 4.59
C LEU A 31 12.13 -0.81 3.76
N LEU A 32 11.50 -1.16 2.63
CA LEU A 32 10.71 -0.21 1.85
C LEU A 32 9.40 0.07 2.57
N ARG A 33 9.03 1.35 2.75
CA ARG A 33 7.71 1.67 3.31
C ARG A 33 6.93 2.61 2.40
N ARG A 34 5.75 2.17 1.97
CA ARG A 34 4.78 3.08 1.37
C ARG A 34 4.09 3.89 2.48
N CYS A 35 4.11 5.22 2.36
CA CYS A 35 3.18 6.05 3.10
C CYS A 35 1.79 5.89 2.48
N GLY A 36 0.95 5.10 3.12
CA GLY A 36 -0.46 5.01 2.80
C GLY A 36 -1.23 6.27 3.17
N LEU A 37 -2.10 6.71 2.27
CA LEU A 37 -3.19 7.63 2.54
C LEU A 37 -3.97 7.10 3.74
N ALA A 38 -3.97 7.84 4.84
CA ALA A 38 -5.27 8.11 5.44
C ALA A 38 -5.93 9.15 4.51
N ARG A 39 -7.16 8.90 4.07
CA ARG A 39 -8.03 9.92 3.46
C ARG A 39 -7.77 11.27 4.18
N HIS A 40 -7.48 12.33 3.41
CA HIS A 40 -7.28 13.72 3.87
C HIS A 40 -5.99 14.01 4.63
N TYR A 41 -4.80 13.80 4.04
CA TYR A 41 -3.64 14.49 4.56
C TYR A 41 -2.69 15.06 3.53
N LYS A 42 -2.67 16.40 3.45
CA LYS A 42 -1.85 17.22 2.55
C LYS A 42 -0.35 16.93 2.69
N HIS A 43 0.10 16.44 3.84
CA HIS A 43 1.51 16.16 4.13
C HIS A 43 1.81 14.70 4.46
N GLY A 44 1.25 13.74 3.72
CA GLY A 44 1.41 12.29 3.96
C GLY A 44 2.87 11.86 4.20
N LYS A 45 3.81 12.26 3.35
CA LYS A 45 5.24 11.91 3.51
C LYS A 45 5.85 12.50 4.79
N ARG A 46 5.51 13.75 5.17
CA ARG A 46 5.99 14.40 6.40
C ARG A 46 5.45 13.69 7.63
N ARG A 47 4.19 13.23 7.57
CA ARG A 47 3.58 12.42 8.64
C ARG A 47 4.30 11.11 8.82
N ALA A 48 4.58 10.40 7.73
CA ALA A 48 5.35 9.16 7.79
C ALA A 48 6.71 9.39 8.46
N ALA A 49 7.38 10.48 8.12
CA ALA A 49 8.68 10.87 8.67
C ALA A 49 8.64 11.42 10.11
N GLY A 50 7.46 11.51 10.75
CA GLY A 50 7.34 12.07 12.10
C GLY A 50 7.60 13.58 12.18
N LEU A 51 7.57 14.29 11.05
CA LEU A 51 7.84 15.73 10.95
C LEU A 51 6.61 16.60 11.25
N ILE A 52 5.51 15.98 11.65
CA ILE A 52 4.22 16.61 11.98
C ILE A 52 3.47 15.73 12.97
N ASP A 53 2.49 16.31 13.67
CA ASP A 53 1.72 15.61 14.70
C ASP A 53 0.95 14.39 14.18
N ASN A 54 0.89 13.37 15.04
CA ASN A 54 0.36 12.00 14.89
C ASN A 54 1.47 10.93 14.90
N PRO A 55 2.07 10.65 16.08
CA PRO A 55 3.16 9.68 16.23
C PRO A 55 2.76 8.27 15.78
N ASP A 56 1.50 7.87 15.95
CA ASP A 56 0.99 6.55 15.52
C ASP A 56 1.07 6.33 14.00
N LYS A 57 1.24 7.41 13.22
CA LYS A 57 1.39 7.39 11.77
C LYS A 57 2.82 7.73 11.31
N ALA A 58 3.77 7.93 12.23
CA ALA A 58 5.18 8.23 11.99
C ALA A 58 6.00 6.96 11.72
N TYR A 59 5.48 6.06 10.91
CA TYR A 59 6.08 4.75 10.72
C TYR A 59 7.48 4.78 10.08
N LEU A 60 7.85 5.79 9.27
CA LEU A 60 9.23 5.92 8.77
C LEU A 60 10.17 6.14 9.94
N ASP A 61 9.85 7.09 10.83
CA ASP A 61 10.61 7.33 12.07
C ASP A 61 10.67 6.05 12.93
N HIS A 62 9.53 5.40 13.17
CA HIS A 62 9.46 4.19 13.99
C HIS A 62 10.35 3.04 13.46
N LEU A 63 10.39 2.85 12.14
CA LEU A 63 11.19 1.80 11.51
C LEU A 63 12.67 2.20 11.45
N CYS A 64 12.98 3.47 11.15
CA CYS A 64 14.36 3.96 11.23
C CYS A 64 14.95 3.79 12.62
N ARG A 65 14.17 4.08 13.68
CA ARG A 65 14.59 3.82 15.08
C ARG A 65 14.84 2.35 15.39
N ARG A 66 14.30 1.43 14.60
CA ARG A 66 14.50 -0.02 14.72
C ARG A 66 15.66 -0.53 13.86
N GLY A 67 16.42 0.35 13.22
CA GLY A 67 17.56 -0.02 12.38
C GLY A 67 17.22 -0.29 10.92
N TYR A 68 16.03 0.13 10.45
CA TYR A 68 15.67 -0.01 9.04
C TYR A 68 16.00 1.22 8.21
N VAL A 69 16.59 1.05 7.03
CA VAL A 69 16.61 2.06 5.96
C VAL A 69 15.22 2.11 5.35
N VAL A 70 14.59 3.28 5.35
CA VAL A 70 13.21 3.44 4.91
C VAL A 70 13.06 4.57 3.91
N ILE A 71 12.57 4.24 2.73
CA ILE A 71 12.10 5.23 1.74
C ILE A 71 10.57 5.29 1.76
N ALA A 72 10.01 6.49 1.71
CA ALA A 72 8.58 6.77 1.66
C ALA A 72 8.23 7.67 0.46
N PRO A 73 7.96 7.09 -0.72
CA PRO A 73 7.59 7.85 -1.92
C PRO A 73 6.18 8.45 -1.82
N GLU A 74 6.00 9.62 -2.42
CA GLU A 74 4.70 10.26 -2.61
C GLU A 74 3.89 9.59 -3.72
N HIS A 75 2.57 9.54 -3.56
CA HIS A 75 1.68 9.10 -4.62
C HIS A 75 1.64 10.12 -5.77
N PHE A 76 1.52 9.64 -7.02
CA PHE A 76 1.60 10.45 -8.26
C PHE A 76 0.50 11.51 -8.48
N VAL A 77 -0.44 11.63 -7.54
CA VAL A 77 -1.50 12.66 -7.53
C VAL A 77 -1.64 13.29 -6.14
N SER A 78 -0.55 13.34 -5.38
CA SER A 78 -0.51 13.84 -4.00
C SER A 78 0.80 14.60 -3.74
N GLY A 79 0.88 15.33 -2.61
CA GLY A 79 2.10 16.03 -2.21
C GLY A 79 2.55 17.03 -3.28
N HIS A 80 3.77 16.85 -3.79
CA HIS A 80 4.36 17.71 -4.82
C HIS A 80 3.71 17.53 -6.20
N ARG A 81 3.01 16.42 -6.39
CA ARG A 81 2.39 16.05 -7.67
C ARG A 81 0.87 16.17 -7.63
N ILE A 82 0.32 17.09 -6.82
CA ILE A 82 -1.11 17.39 -6.82
C ILE A 82 -1.47 18.03 -8.18
N PRO A 83 -2.39 17.44 -8.96
CA PRO A 83 -2.88 18.03 -10.20
C PRO A 83 -3.63 19.34 -9.96
N ALA A 84 -3.71 20.21 -10.98
CA ALA A 84 -4.41 21.49 -10.90
C ALA A 84 -5.89 21.36 -10.48
N LYS A 85 -6.54 20.25 -10.84
CA LYS A 85 -7.94 19.97 -10.44
C LYS A 85 -8.10 19.61 -8.96
N GLY A 86 -7.01 19.28 -8.26
CA GLY A 86 -7.02 18.91 -6.85
C GLY A 86 -6.35 17.56 -6.56
N PRO A 87 -6.17 17.23 -5.27
CA PRO A 87 -5.52 16.00 -4.84
C PRO A 87 -6.32 14.76 -5.25
N TYR A 88 -5.62 13.70 -5.63
CA TYR A 88 -6.17 12.43 -6.10
C TYR A 88 -6.94 12.49 -7.42
N GLU A 89 -6.85 13.60 -8.16
CA GLU A 89 -7.43 13.70 -9.50
C GLU A 89 -6.61 12.95 -10.54
N THR A 90 -7.09 11.80 -11.03
CA THR A 90 -6.34 11.00 -12.01
C THR A 90 -6.63 11.38 -13.46
N GLY A 91 -7.49 12.37 -13.72
CA GLY A 91 -7.88 12.74 -15.07
C GLY A 91 -6.72 13.18 -15.97
N ALA A 92 -5.77 13.98 -15.44
CA ALA A 92 -4.58 14.38 -16.19
C ALA A 92 -3.68 13.18 -16.52
N PHE A 93 -3.53 12.25 -15.58
CA PHE A 93 -2.80 11.00 -15.79
C PHE A 93 -3.44 10.16 -16.90
N TYR A 94 -4.76 9.94 -16.89
CA TYR A 94 -5.43 9.14 -17.92
C TYR A 94 -5.51 9.83 -19.29
N LYS A 95 -5.35 11.16 -19.37
CA LYS A 95 -5.16 11.85 -20.66
C LYS A 95 -3.81 11.51 -21.28
N ARG A 96 -2.75 11.45 -20.48
CA ARG A 96 -1.40 11.09 -20.95
C ARG A 96 -1.25 9.58 -21.19
N HIS A 97 -1.86 8.76 -20.33
CA HIS A 97 -1.74 7.30 -20.34
C HIS A 97 -3.12 6.63 -20.39
N PRO A 98 -3.84 6.70 -21.52
CA PRO A 98 -5.23 6.26 -21.60
C PRO A 98 -5.45 4.77 -21.38
N LYS A 99 -4.42 3.95 -21.64
CA LYS A 99 -4.41 2.48 -21.50
C LYS A 99 -3.85 1.99 -20.16
N TRP A 100 -3.29 2.88 -19.33
CA TRP A 100 -2.72 2.49 -18.04
C TRP A 100 -3.81 2.45 -16.97
N THR A 101 -3.46 2.03 -15.76
CA THR A 101 -4.30 2.15 -14.55
C THR A 101 -3.55 2.92 -13.48
N ALA A 102 -4.28 3.59 -12.58
CA ALA A 102 -3.66 4.24 -11.42
C ALA A 102 -2.89 3.22 -10.56
N VAL A 103 -3.41 1.99 -10.50
CA VAL A 103 -2.76 0.84 -9.86
C VAL A 103 -1.42 0.50 -10.49
N GLY A 104 -1.39 0.30 -11.81
CA GLY A 104 -0.16 0.05 -12.54
C GLY A 104 0.86 1.16 -12.34
N LYS A 105 0.43 2.43 -12.42
CA LYS A 105 1.31 3.59 -12.23
C LYS A 105 1.96 3.61 -10.84
N PHE A 106 1.17 3.56 -9.75
CA PHE A 106 1.81 3.60 -8.43
C PHE A 106 2.63 2.35 -8.16
N THR A 107 2.23 1.17 -8.67
CA THR A 107 2.99 -0.07 -8.44
C THR A 107 4.35 -0.01 -9.12
N TYR A 108 4.37 0.45 -10.37
CA TYR A 108 5.60 0.69 -11.13
C TYR A 108 6.51 1.71 -10.43
N GLU A 109 5.96 2.84 -9.95
CA GLU A 109 6.76 3.84 -9.22
C GLU A 109 7.34 3.31 -7.90
N HIS A 110 6.62 2.45 -7.17
CA HIS A 110 7.19 1.83 -5.97
C HIS A 110 8.33 0.86 -6.31
N SER A 111 8.26 0.18 -7.46
CA SER A 111 9.35 -0.67 -7.95
C SER A 111 10.60 0.16 -8.27
N ILE A 112 10.45 1.34 -8.88
CA ILE A 112 11.55 2.31 -9.07
C ILE A 112 12.13 2.79 -7.73
N ALA A 113 11.29 3.00 -6.72
CA ALA A 113 11.77 3.41 -5.40
C ALA A 113 12.72 2.38 -4.76
N ILE A 114 12.59 1.09 -5.10
CA ILE A 114 13.54 0.04 -4.68
C ILE A 114 14.89 0.23 -5.36
N ASP A 115 14.92 0.66 -6.63
CA ASP A 115 16.18 0.88 -7.35
C ASP A 115 16.99 2.03 -6.76
N VAL A 116 16.32 3.04 -6.21
CA VAL A 116 17.02 4.15 -5.53
C VAL A 116 17.63 3.73 -4.20
N LEU A 117 17.05 2.74 -3.53
CA LEU A 117 17.66 2.19 -2.32
C LEU A 117 18.97 1.45 -2.59
N LYS A 118 19.23 0.97 -3.82
CA LYS A 118 20.48 0.29 -4.22
C LYS A 118 21.72 1.19 -4.17
N ASN A 119 21.57 2.47 -3.81
CA ASN A 119 22.69 3.38 -3.63
C ASN A 119 23.66 2.86 -2.54
N PRO A 120 24.99 2.76 -2.81
CA PRO A 120 26.00 2.26 -1.87
C PRO A 120 26.01 2.96 -0.49
N LEU A 121 25.53 4.20 -0.42
CA LEU A 121 25.52 5.01 0.81
C LEU A 121 24.48 4.55 1.85
N THR A 122 23.57 3.63 1.50
CA THR A 122 22.50 3.19 2.40
C THR A 122 22.84 1.93 3.19
N GLY A 123 23.93 1.22 2.86
CA GLY A 123 24.19 -0.13 3.39
C GLY A 123 23.13 -1.14 2.94
N PHE A 124 22.67 -1.00 1.70
CA PHE A 124 21.57 -1.77 1.12
C PHE A 124 21.85 -3.28 1.10
N ASP A 125 20.93 -4.07 1.65
CA ASP A 125 20.87 -5.52 1.49
C ASP A 125 19.70 -5.87 0.56
N ASP A 126 20.03 -6.24 -0.68
CA ASP A 126 19.07 -6.60 -1.72
C ASP A 126 18.28 -7.88 -1.41
N LYS A 127 18.74 -8.67 -0.43
CA LYS A 127 18.07 -9.88 0.06
C LYS A 127 17.08 -9.58 1.19
N ARG A 128 17.05 -8.36 1.72
CA ARG A 128 16.21 -7.97 2.86
C ARG A 128 15.37 -6.74 2.52
N ILE A 129 14.53 -6.86 1.49
CA ILE A 129 13.60 -5.79 1.12
C ILE A 129 12.21 -6.22 1.59
N GLY A 130 11.53 -5.36 2.35
CA GLY A 130 10.12 -5.57 2.67
C GLY A 130 9.25 -4.37 2.29
N ALA A 131 7.94 -4.52 2.27
CA ALA A 131 6.97 -3.49 1.93
C ALA A 131 5.89 -3.36 3.01
N LEU A 132 5.60 -2.15 3.48
CA LEU A 132 4.51 -1.89 4.43
C LEU A 132 3.66 -0.70 4.01
N GLY A 133 2.35 -0.77 4.26
CA GLY A 133 1.42 0.29 3.90
C GLY A 133 0.07 0.21 4.60
N HIS A 134 -0.61 1.36 4.70
CA HIS A 134 -1.94 1.48 5.32
C HIS A 134 -2.99 1.99 4.32
N SER A 135 -4.19 1.42 4.30
CA SER A 135 -5.29 1.79 3.39
C SER A 135 -4.82 1.74 1.92
N LEU A 136 -4.85 2.84 1.17
CA LEU A 136 -4.29 2.88 -0.20
C LEU A 136 -2.81 2.47 -0.23
N GLY A 137 -2.06 2.74 0.85
CA GLY A 137 -0.71 2.23 1.02
C GLY A 137 -0.66 0.72 1.09
N GLY A 138 -1.60 0.12 1.82
CA GLY A 138 -1.76 -1.34 1.90
C GLY A 138 -2.06 -1.95 0.54
N HIS A 139 -2.85 -1.26 -0.30
CA HIS A 139 -3.05 -1.69 -1.68
C HIS A 139 -1.73 -1.81 -2.43
N GLY A 140 -0.91 -0.75 -2.41
CA GLY A 140 0.39 -0.85 -3.08
C GLY A 140 1.33 -1.83 -2.45
N THR A 141 1.20 -2.14 -1.16
CA THR A 141 2.04 -3.15 -0.54
C THR A 141 1.81 -4.51 -1.18
N PHE A 142 0.56 -5.00 -1.26
CA PHE A 142 0.33 -6.30 -1.87
C PHE A 142 0.46 -6.27 -3.40
N PHE A 143 0.10 -5.17 -4.08
CA PHE A 143 0.32 -5.06 -5.53
C PHE A 143 1.82 -5.04 -5.87
N LEU A 144 2.64 -4.32 -5.11
CA LEU A 144 4.09 -4.31 -5.30
C LEU A 144 4.70 -5.67 -4.98
N ALA A 145 4.29 -6.29 -3.88
CA ALA A 145 4.79 -7.62 -3.52
C ALA A 145 4.44 -8.64 -4.62
N ALA A 146 3.21 -8.62 -5.16
CA ALA A 146 2.80 -9.49 -6.26
C ALA A 146 3.52 -9.18 -7.59
N TYR A 147 3.88 -7.90 -7.83
CA TYR A 147 4.54 -7.46 -9.07
C TYR A 147 6.07 -7.60 -9.06
N ASP A 148 6.71 -7.44 -7.89
CA ASP A 148 8.16 -7.32 -7.76
C ASP A 148 8.72 -8.35 -6.78
N ASP A 149 9.41 -9.35 -7.32
CA ASP A 149 9.98 -10.49 -6.59
C ASP A 149 11.13 -10.12 -5.64
N ARG A 150 11.62 -8.88 -5.72
CA ARG A 150 12.61 -8.35 -4.78
C ARG A 150 12.02 -8.19 -3.38
N ILE A 151 10.71 -7.95 -3.26
CA ILE A 151 10.04 -7.86 -1.95
C ILE A 151 10.02 -9.24 -1.30
N LYS A 152 10.66 -9.40 -0.13
CA LYS A 152 10.76 -10.65 0.63
C LYS A 152 9.76 -10.78 1.77
N ALA A 153 9.30 -9.65 2.31
CA ALA A 153 8.30 -9.60 3.36
C ALA A 153 7.37 -8.40 3.15
N SER A 154 6.06 -8.57 3.39
CA SER A 154 5.11 -7.49 3.20
C SER A 154 3.99 -7.48 4.22
N ALA A 155 3.56 -6.28 4.63
CA ALA A 155 2.51 -6.08 5.62
C ALA A 155 1.47 -5.07 5.13
N CYS A 156 0.28 -5.58 4.82
CA CYS A 156 -0.86 -4.79 4.36
C CYS A 156 -1.75 -4.44 5.55
N ASN A 157 -1.94 -3.15 5.84
CA ASN A 157 -2.85 -2.71 6.89
C ASN A 157 -4.10 -2.02 6.31
N CYS A 158 -5.29 -2.55 6.57
CA CYS A 158 -6.58 -2.06 6.08
C CYS A 158 -6.63 -1.89 4.55
N GLY A 159 -5.95 -2.76 3.80
CA GLY A 159 -5.81 -2.60 2.34
C GLY A 159 -6.63 -3.58 1.49
N ALA A 160 -7.06 -4.73 1.98
CA ALA A 160 -7.82 -5.66 1.14
C ALA A 160 -9.33 -5.34 1.19
N SER A 161 -9.89 -4.90 0.08
CA SER A 161 -11.34 -4.91 -0.17
C SER A 161 -11.57 -5.62 -1.50
N PHE A 162 -12.57 -6.49 -1.55
CA PHE A 162 -12.79 -7.41 -2.67
C PHE A 162 -13.68 -6.77 -3.74
N PHE A 163 -13.69 -7.35 -4.94
CA PHE A 163 -14.70 -7.04 -5.95
C PHE A 163 -16.02 -7.71 -5.59
N ARG A 164 -15.99 -9.01 -5.27
CA ARG A 164 -17.16 -9.77 -4.86
C ARG A 164 -17.58 -9.38 -3.45
N HIS A 165 -18.88 -9.51 -3.17
CA HIS A 165 -19.48 -9.18 -1.87
C HIS A 165 -19.27 -7.72 -1.46
N ASN A 166 -19.06 -6.81 -2.42
CA ASN A 166 -18.87 -5.39 -2.19
C ASN A 166 -20.04 -4.61 -2.83
N PRO A 167 -20.96 -4.03 -2.03
CA PRO A 167 -22.11 -3.30 -2.58
C PRO A 167 -21.72 -2.02 -3.31
N SER A 168 -20.47 -1.56 -3.14
CA SER A 168 -19.91 -0.39 -3.81
C SER A 168 -18.81 -0.77 -4.79
N VAL A 169 -18.89 -1.95 -5.43
CA VAL A 169 -17.85 -2.45 -6.36
C VAL A 169 -17.52 -1.47 -7.49
N VAL A 170 -18.49 -0.73 -8.01
CA VAL A 170 -18.28 0.31 -9.05
C VAL A 170 -17.34 1.43 -8.55
N ALA A 171 -17.19 1.63 -7.24
CA ALA A 171 -16.25 2.59 -6.67
C ALA A 171 -14.77 2.22 -6.91
N TRP A 172 -14.47 0.98 -7.32
CA TRP A 172 -13.14 0.59 -7.82
C TRP A 172 -12.83 1.16 -9.20
N SER A 173 -13.84 1.63 -9.93
CA SER A 173 -13.73 2.11 -11.31
C SER A 173 -14.56 3.37 -11.52
N ARG A 174 -14.46 4.32 -10.58
CA ARG A 174 -15.12 5.63 -10.67
C ARG A 174 -14.86 6.30 -12.03
N ASP A 175 -15.74 7.18 -12.46
CA ASP A 175 -15.58 8.03 -13.65
C ASP A 175 -15.11 9.45 -13.34
N HIS A 176 -15.22 9.86 -12.07
CA HIS A 176 -14.70 11.09 -11.52
C HIS A 176 -13.78 10.76 -10.35
N TRP A 177 -12.93 11.71 -9.96
CA TRP A 177 -12.13 11.71 -8.73
C TRP A 177 -11.52 10.34 -8.33
N TYR A 178 -10.21 10.22 -8.49
CA TYR A 178 -9.48 8.99 -8.23
C TYR A 178 -10.06 7.73 -8.90
N VAL A 179 -10.05 7.75 -10.23
CA VAL A 179 -10.34 6.59 -11.08
C VAL A 179 -9.23 5.55 -10.90
N TYR A 180 -9.55 4.41 -10.29
CA TYR A 180 -8.55 3.42 -9.84
C TYR A 180 -8.29 2.33 -10.90
N PHE A 181 -9.29 1.51 -11.22
CA PHE A 181 -9.28 0.56 -12.35
C PHE A 181 -10.19 1.05 -13.48
N LYS A 182 -9.69 1.92 -14.35
CA LYS A 182 -10.47 2.44 -15.50
C LYS A 182 -11.02 1.33 -16.42
N PRO A 183 -10.27 0.28 -16.81
CA PRO A 183 -10.73 -0.67 -17.83
C PRO A 183 -11.92 -1.54 -17.43
N ILE A 184 -12.15 -1.77 -16.14
CA ILE A 184 -13.21 -2.68 -15.67
C ILE A 184 -14.56 -2.00 -15.46
N ARG A 185 -14.66 -0.68 -15.68
CA ARG A 185 -15.88 0.09 -15.37
C ARG A 185 -17.09 -0.43 -16.15
N GLU A 186 -16.93 -0.62 -17.45
CA GLU A 186 -18.04 -1.02 -18.33
C GLU A 186 -18.62 -2.37 -17.89
N GLY A 187 -17.77 -3.36 -17.64
CA GLY A 187 -18.21 -4.66 -17.12
C GLY A 187 -18.92 -4.52 -15.77
N LEU A 188 -18.34 -3.77 -14.83
CA LEU A 188 -18.95 -3.57 -13.51
C LEU A 188 -20.34 -2.89 -13.58
N LEU A 189 -20.56 -1.97 -14.53
CA LEU A 189 -21.88 -1.36 -14.76
C LEU A 189 -22.90 -2.35 -15.33
N LYS A 190 -22.45 -3.37 -16.06
CA LYS A 190 -23.28 -4.49 -16.56
C LYS A 190 -23.46 -5.62 -15.55
N GLY A 191 -22.85 -5.52 -14.37
CA GLY A 191 -22.82 -6.60 -13.37
C GLY A 191 -21.80 -7.70 -13.66
N GLU A 192 -20.92 -7.49 -14.65
CA GLU A 192 -19.85 -8.41 -15.01
C GLU A 192 -18.66 -8.17 -14.07
N MET A 193 -18.39 -9.14 -13.19
CA MET A 193 -17.23 -9.09 -12.30
C MET A 193 -15.95 -9.46 -13.06
N PRO A 194 -14.80 -8.88 -12.71
CA PRO A 194 -13.51 -9.38 -13.20
C PRO A 194 -13.36 -10.88 -12.89
N PRO A 195 -12.64 -11.64 -13.74
CA PRO A 195 -12.43 -13.08 -13.55
C PRO A 195 -11.43 -13.39 -12.42
N ILE A 196 -11.06 -12.38 -11.63
CA ILE A 196 -10.09 -12.42 -10.54
C ILE A 196 -10.61 -11.55 -9.39
N ASP A 197 -10.20 -11.86 -8.17
CA ASP A 197 -10.41 -11.04 -6.98
C ASP A 197 -9.09 -10.83 -6.20
N PHE A 198 -9.11 -9.96 -5.20
CA PHE A 198 -7.90 -9.48 -4.52
C PHE A 198 -7.10 -10.60 -3.82
N HIS A 199 -7.77 -11.67 -3.38
CA HIS A 199 -7.08 -12.81 -2.75
C HIS A 199 -6.20 -13.59 -3.72
N GLU A 200 -6.60 -13.73 -4.99
CA GLU A 200 -5.77 -14.36 -6.03
C GLU A 200 -4.56 -13.48 -6.35
N ILE A 201 -4.72 -12.15 -6.33
CA ILE A 201 -3.60 -11.20 -6.47
C ILE A 201 -2.63 -11.34 -5.27
N ILE A 202 -3.14 -11.45 -4.05
CA ILE A 202 -2.33 -11.65 -2.85
C ILE A 202 -1.64 -13.03 -2.87
N ALA A 203 -2.28 -14.07 -3.42
CA ALA A 203 -1.71 -15.40 -3.53
C ALA A 203 -0.43 -15.43 -4.39
N LEU A 204 -0.27 -14.52 -5.36
CA LEU A 204 0.97 -14.34 -6.14
C LEU A 204 2.20 -13.96 -5.30
N ILE A 205 2.00 -13.56 -4.03
CA ILE A 205 3.11 -13.25 -3.12
C ILE A 205 3.74 -14.53 -2.56
N ALA A 206 2.99 -15.64 -2.50
CA ALA A 206 3.52 -16.92 -2.02
C ALA A 206 4.75 -17.34 -2.84
N PRO A 207 5.77 -17.94 -2.21
CA PRO A 207 5.87 -18.31 -0.79
C PRO A 207 6.44 -17.19 0.13
N ARG A 208 6.57 -15.95 -0.35
CA ARG A 208 7.24 -14.85 0.36
C ARG A 208 6.38 -14.32 1.51
N ALA A 209 6.97 -13.74 2.55
CA ALA A 209 6.20 -13.42 3.76
C ALA A 209 5.13 -12.34 3.52
N PHE A 210 3.90 -12.59 3.96
CA PHE A 210 2.78 -11.67 3.85
C PHE A 210 1.94 -11.64 5.14
N LEU A 211 1.68 -10.43 5.65
CA LEU A 211 0.81 -10.18 6.80
C LEU A 211 -0.37 -9.27 6.39
N ASP A 212 -1.60 -9.74 6.58
CA ASP A 212 -2.81 -8.91 6.49
C ASP A 212 -3.25 -8.41 7.88
N LEU A 213 -3.44 -7.10 8.02
CA LEU A 213 -3.97 -6.45 9.22
C LEU A 213 -5.28 -5.77 8.85
N SER A 214 -6.36 -6.03 9.57
CA SER A 214 -7.65 -5.41 9.27
C SER A 214 -8.58 -5.24 10.46
N GLY A 215 -9.48 -4.27 10.35
CA GLY A 215 -10.59 -4.07 11.27
C GLY A 215 -11.87 -4.71 10.74
N LEU A 216 -12.55 -5.54 11.54
CA LEU A 216 -13.83 -6.14 11.15
C LEU A 216 -14.94 -5.10 10.92
N ASN A 217 -14.77 -3.91 11.52
CA ASN A 217 -15.66 -2.75 11.39
C ASN A 217 -15.21 -1.74 10.31
N ASP A 218 -14.16 -2.04 9.55
CA ASP A 218 -13.64 -1.16 8.50
C ASP A 218 -14.40 -1.34 7.18
N GLY A 219 -15.67 -0.93 7.17
CA GLY A 219 -16.53 -0.96 5.98
C GLY A 219 -17.72 -1.91 6.12
N HIS A 220 -18.17 -2.46 4.99
CA HIS A 220 -19.38 -3.25 4.94
C HIS A 220 -19.18 -4.64 5.56
N GLY A 221 -19.99 -4.96 6.59
CA GLY A 221 -19.82 -6.18 7.40
C GLY A 221 -19.75 -7.49 6.61
N PRO A 222 -20.70 -7.79 5.70
CA PRO A 222 -20.62 -8.96 4.83
C PRO A 222 -19.34 -9.04 3.98
N THR A 223 -18.83 -7.90 3.50
CA THR A 223 -17.56 -7.84 2.77
C THR A 223 -16.39 -8.23 3.67
N GLN A 224 -16.39 -7.75 4.93
CA GLN A 224 -15.37 -8.11 5.92
C GLN A 224 -15.47 -9.57 6.38
N ARG A 225 -16.67 -10.16 6.41
CA ARG A 225 -16.82 -11.61 6.64
C ARG A 225 -16.25 -12.42 5.48
N GLN A 226 -16.55 -12.00 4.24
CA GLN A 226 -15.98 -12.65 3.06
C GLN A 226 -14.45 -12.56 3.06
N ARG A 227 -13.88 -11.42 3.51
CA ARG A 227 -12.43 -11.26 3.65
C ARG A 227 -11.79 -12.41 4.42
N LEU A 228 -12.38 -12.79 5.56
CA LEU A 228 -11.85 -13.89 6.38
C LEU A 228 -11.81 -15.20 5.61
N LEU A 229 -12.87 -15.53 4.88
CA LEU A 229 -12.92 -16.73 4.04
C LEU A 229 -11.85 -16.69 2.94
N MET A 230 -11.64 -15.53 2.33
CA MET A 230 -10.62 -15.37 1.29
C MET A 230 -9.19 -15.41 1.85
N LEU A 231 -8.98 -14.92 3.07
CA LEU A 231 -7.70 -15.06 3.78
C LEU A 231 -7.40 -16.53 4.10
N MET A 232 -8.42 -17.32 4.46
CA MET A 232 -8.25 -18.78 4.62
C MET A 232 -7.87 -19.45 3.29
N LYS A 233 -8.40 -18.99 2.15
CA LYS A 233 -7.98 -19.50 0.82
C LYS A 233 -6.53 -19.15 0.47
N ILE A 234 -6.05 -17.98 0.87
CA ILE A 234 -4.62 -17.65 0.72
C ILE A 234 -3.76 -18.55 1.61
N MET A 235 -4.21 -18.85 2.83
CA MET A 235 -3.51 -19.78 3.73
C MET A 235 -3.32 -21.15 3.09
N GLU A 236 -4.36 -21.71 2.45
CA GLU A 236 -4.27 -22.97 1.70
C GLU A 236 -3.19 -22.94 0.60
N VAL A 237 -3.02 -21.80 -0.10
CA VAL A 237 -1.94 -21.62 -1.10
C VAL A 237 -0.56 -21.67 -0.43
N TYR A 238 -0.38 -20.99 0.69
CA TYR A 238 0.91 -21.02 1.40
C TYR A 238 1.23 -22.40 1.99
N GLU A 239 0.22 -23.15 2.42
CA GLU A 239 0.38 -24.55 2.82
C GLU A 239 0.83 -25.43 1.65
N LEU A 240 0.19 -25.27 0.48
CA LEU A 240 0.56 -25.98 -0.75
C LEU A 240 2.00 -25.70 -1.18
N GLU A 241 2.45 -24.45 -1.04
CA GLU A 241 3.83 -24.03 -1.34
C GLU A 241 4.85 -24.44 -0.26
N GLY A 242 4.44 -25.19 0.78
CA GLY A 242 5.33 -25.61 1.87
C GLY A 242 5.82 -24.45 2.76
N ALA A 243 5.11 -23.32 2.73
CA ALA A 243 5.51 -22.05 3.32
C ALA A 243 4.47 -21.49 4.31
N ALA A 244 3.65 -22.33 4.93
CA ALA A 244 2.55 -21.93 5.82
C ALA A 244 2.93 -20.84 6.86
N LYS A 245 4.13 -20.93 7.44
CA LYS A 245 4.66 -19.96 8.42
C LYS A 245 4.87 -18.53 7.88
N ASN A 246 4.88 -18.36 6.56
CA ASN A 246 5.13 -17.08 5.89
C ASN A 246 3.84 -16.28 5.67
N PHE A 247 2.66 -16.86 5.87
CA PHE A 247 1.39 -16.14 5.81
C PHE A 247 0.80 -15.95 7.20
N GLY A 248 0.25 -14.76 7.44
CA GLY A 248 -0.54 -14.49 8.63
C GLY A 248 -1.58 -13.41 8.38
N PHE A 249 -2.65 -13.44 9.16
CA PHE A 249 -3.59 -12.34 9.21
C PHE A 249 -4.04 -12.07 10.64
N TYR A 250 -4.29 -10.80 10.95
CA TYR A 250 -4.83 -10.36 12.23
C TYR A 250 -6.02 -9.43 11.99
N VAL A 251 -7.17 -9.85 12.51
CA VAL A 251 -8.42 -9.10 12.40
C VAL A 251 -8.85 -8.64 13.78
N HIS A 252 -8.97 -7.33 13.97
CA HIS A 252 -9.42 -6.74 15.22
C HIS A 252 -10.87 -6.25 15.12
N GLY A 253 -11.65 -6.50 16.18
CA GLY A 253 -12.95 -5.84 16.37
C GLY A 253 -12.81 -4.47 17.01
N PRO A 254 -13.90 -3.70 17.18
CA PRO A 254 -13.88 -2.63 18.17
C PRO A 254 -13.52 -3.22 19.53
N ARG A 255 -12.68 -2.54 20.32
CA ARG A 255 -12.68 -2.79 21.76
C ARG A 255 -14.10 -2.49 22.24
N THR A 256 -14.93 -3.49 22.46
CA THR A 256 -16.02 -3.38 23.42
C THR A 256 -15.38 -3.30 24.80
N LEU A 257 -14.76 -2.15 25.12
CA LEU A 257 -14.64 -1.75 26.51
C LEU A 257 -16.06 -1.48 26.96
N ARG A 258 -16.49 -2.34 27.88
CA ARG A 258 -17.72 -2.29 28.66
C ARG A 258 -18.17 -0.84 28.82
N ARG A 259 -19.45 -0.56 28.52
CA ARG A 259 -20.16 0.44 29.32
C ARG A 259 -20.03 -0.02 30.76
N ALA A 260 -19.09 0.55 31.51
CA ALA A 260 -19.28 0.70 32.93
C ALA A 260 -20.57 1.52 33.04
N ARG A 261 -21.69 0.84 33.30
CA ARG A 261 -22.76 1.49 34.05
C ARG A 261 -22.11 1.84 35.37
N VAL A 262 -21.79 3.11 35.53
CA VAL A 262 -21.61 3.67 36.87
C VAL A 262 -23.03 4.04 37.32
N PRO A 263 -23.44 3.66 38.55
CA PRO A 263 -24.81 3.84 39.06
C PRO A 263 -25.28 5.29 39.02
#